data_AF-A0A8U0Q9H8-F1
#
_entry.id   AF-A0A8U0Q9H8-F1
#
_cell.length_a   1.000
_cell.length_b   1.000
_cell.length_c   1.000
_cell.angle_alpha   90.00
_cell.angle_beta   90.00
_cell.angle_gamma   90.00
#
_symmetry.space_group_name_H-M   'P 1'
#
loop_
_entity.id
_entity.type
_entity.pdbx_description
1 polymer ?
#
loop_
_entity_poly.entity_id
_entity_poly.type
_entity_poly.pdbx_seq_one_letter_code
_entity_poly.pdbx_strand_id
1 'polypeptide(L)'
;MFGPVPCRLPGGIKTCILRPVARVFTSSDRMAKSKFQYVCNFETDGTCLKNCYIVVRLDGRNFHKFAEQHNFLKPNDDRALGLMTCSARSVMEDLDDIIISYGQSDEFSFVLKRTSGSKGEPGQSTTCITQCFGRWCRKADSPLHRQRTD
;
A
#
# COMPACT_ATOMS: atom_id res chain seq x y z
N MET A 1 -12.87 50.36 -55.00
CA MET A 1 -14.34 50.42 -55.20
C MET A 1 -14.93 49.29 -54.38
N PHE A 2 -15.70 49.46 -53.32
CA PHE A 2 -16.35 50.61 -52.69
C PHE A 2 -16.31 50.38 -51.17
N GLY A 3 -16.37 51.49 -50.42
CA GLY A 3 -16.38 51.52 -48.97
C GLY A 3 -17.70 51.07 -48.31
N PRO A 4 -18.00 51.60 -47.10
CA PRO A 4 -18.71 50.94 -46.00
C PRO A 4 -20.22 51.14 -46.03
N VAL A 5 -20.98 50.38 -45.21
CA VAL A 5 -22.12 50.96 -44.46
C VAL A 5 -22.50 50.14 -43.21
N PRO A 6 -23.01 50.79 -42.15
CA PRO A 6 -23.22 50.26 -40.81
C PRO A 6 -24.69 49.90 -40.53
N CYS A 7 -24.93 49.09 -39.49
CA CYS A 7 -26.24 49.00 -38.85
C CYS A 7 -26.11 49.52 -37.42
N ARG A 8 -26.69 50.69 -37.16
CA ARG A 8 -26.73 51.36 -35.86
C ARG A 8 -28.16 51.29 -35.31
N LEU A 9 -28.24 51.32 -33.98
CA LEU A 9 -29.35 51.76 -33.10
C LEU A 9 -30.17 50.64 -32.40
N PRO A 10 -30.81 50.91 -31.24
CA PRO A 10 -30.39 51.77 -30.11
C PRO A 10 -30.76 51.20 -28.71
N GLY A 11 -30.25 51.87 -27.65
CA GLY A 11 -30.76 51.83 -26.27
C GLY A 11 -29.96 50.88 -25.36
N GLY A 12 -29.44 51.27 -24.20
CA GLY A 12 -29.73 52.40 -23.34
C GLY A 12 -29.75 51.87 -21.89
N ILE A 13 -28.67 52.14 -21.16
CA ILE A 13 -28.54 52.29 -19.69
C ILE A 13 -29.45 51.47 -18.76
N LYS A 14 -28.86 50.65 -17.86
CA LYS A 14 -28.86 50.89 -16.40
C LYS A 14 -27.66 50.21 -15.72
N THR A 15 -26.85 51.02 -15.06
CA THR A 15 -25.91 50.62 -14.01
C THR A 15 -26.68 50.10 -12.79
N CYS A 16 -26.26 48.97 -12.23
CA CYS A 16 -26.40 48.70 -10.80
C CYS A 16 -25.21 47.88 -10.31
N ILE A 17 -24.34 48.57 -9.58
CA ILE A 17 -23.35 47.97 -8.70
C ILE A 17 -24.08 47.08 -7.71
N LEU A 18 -23.75 45.79 -7.66
CA LEU A 18 -23.84 44.98 -6.45
C LEU A 18 -22.73 43.92 -6.45
N ARG A 19 -21.73 44.12 -5.57
CA ARG A 19 -20.77 43.10 -5.15
C ARG A 19 -21.51 41.99 -4.41
N PRO A 20 -21.31 40.70 -4.73
CA PRO A 20 -21.59 39.64 -3.78
C PRO A 20 -20.36 39.41 -2.91
N VAL A 21 -20.52 39.80 -1.65
CA VAL A 21 -19.81 39.38 -0.45
C VAL A 21 -19.04 38.07 -0.62
N ALA A 22 -17.73 38.10 -0.38
CA ALA A 22 -16.94 36.91 -0.13
C ALA A 22 -17.62 36.11 0.99
N ARG A 23 -18.19 34.96 0.66
CA ARG A 23 -18.53 33.95 1.66
C ARG A 23 -17.23 33.53 2.31
N VAL A 24 -16.95 34.10 3.49
CA VAL A 24 -16.08 33.45 4.46
C VAL A 24 -16.83 32.18 4.85
N PHE A 25 -16.53 31.09 4.16
CA PHE A 25 -16.81 29.77 4.68
C PHE A 25 -15.97 29.64 5.95
N THR A 26 -16.58 29.89 7.10
CA THR A 26 -16.06 29.37 8.36
C THR A 26 -16.32 27.86 8.30
N SER A 27 -15.36 27.12 7.72
CA SER A 27 -15.30 25.68 7.89
C SER A 27 -14.96 25.40 9.34
N SER A 28 -15.98 25.43 10.20
CA SER A 28 -15.93 24.69 11.46
C SER A 28 -16.08 23.21 11.09
N ASP A 29 -15.02 22.64 10.52
CA ASP A 29 -14.86 21.21 10.41
C ASP A 29 -14.64 20.67 11.82
N ARG A 30 -15.71 20.62 12.62
CA ARG A 30 -15.74 19.74 13.79
C ARG A 30 -15.81 18.31 13.26
N MET A 31 -14.64 17.79 12.90
CA MET A 31 -14.41 16.39 12.61
C MET A 31 -15.10 15.52 13.67
N ALA A 32 -15.90 14.55 13.22
CA ALA A 32 -16.71 13.64 14.03
C ALA A 32 -15.88 12.61 14.84
N LYS A 33 -14.65 12.96 15.24
CA LYS A 33 -13.69 12.06 15.91
C LYS A 33 -13.27 12.51 17.33
N SER A 34 -13.88 13.53 17.94
CA SER A 34 -13.37 14.03 19.22
C SER A 34 -13.64 13.11 20.43
N LYS A 35 -14.77 12.39 20.47
CA LYS A 35 -15.21 11.66 21.67
C LYS A 35 -14.29 10.50 22.07
N PHE A 36 -13.58 9.89 21.12
CA PHE A 36 -12.74 8.71 21.35
C PHE A 36 -11.27 8.91 20.95
N GLN A 37 -10.84 10.13 20.62
CA GLN A 37 -9.46 10.36 20.18
C GLN A 37 -8.41 9.94 21.22
N TYR A 38 -8.78 9.97 22.51
CA TYR A 38 -7.92 9.55 23.62
C TYR A 38 -7.48 8.09 23.54
N VAL A 39 -8.15 7.23 22.76
CA VAL A 39 -7.76 5.81 22.63
C VAL A 39 -6.47 5.63 21.82
N CYS A 40 -6.18 6.58 20.91
CA CYS A 40 -4.95 6.59 20.10
C CYS A 40 -3.71 6.73 20.98
N ASN A 41 -3.83 7.41 22.12
CA ASN A 41 -2.72 7.63 23.06
C ASN A 41 -2.31 6.38 23.84
N PHE A 42 -3.06 5.27 23.73
CA PHE A 42 -2.65 3.96 24.25
C PHE A 42 -1.87 3.14 23.22
N GLU A 43 -1.76 3.61 21.98
CA GLU A 43 -0.84 3.01 21.00
C GLU A 43 0.59 3.21 21.52
N THR A 44 1.34 2.12 21.63
CA THR A 44 2.74 2.19 22.01
C THR A 44 3.56 2.44 20.75
N ASP A 45 4.36 3.49 20.75
CA ASP A 45 5.36 3.75 19.71
C ASP A 45 6.37 2.59 19.73
N GLY A 46 6.31 1.74 18.71
CA GLY A 46 7.14 0.56 18.56
C GLY A 46 8.52 0.86 17.99
N THR A 47 9.00 2.12 17.99
CA THR A 47 10.16 2.51 17.19
C THR A 47 11.38 1.59 17.31
N CYS A 48 11.87 1.09 16.17
CA CYS A 48 13.10 0.30 16.13
C CYS A 48 14.34 1.19 16.30
N LEU A 49 15.42 0.59 16.84
CA LEU A 49 16.72 1.27 16.96
C LEU A 49 17.23 1.70 15.57
N LYS A 50 17.59 2.97 15.46
CA LYS A 50 18.13 3.56 14.22
C LYS A 50 19.46 2.90 13.87
N ASN A 51 19.75 2.77 12.57
CA ASN A 51 20.99 2.22 12.02
C ASN A 51 21.22 0.71 12.27
N CYS A 52 20.22 -0.02 12.75
CA CYS A 52 20.27 -1.48 12.84
C CYS A 52 19.65 -2.15 11.62
N TYR A 53 20.06 -3.39 11.35
CA TYR A 53 19.36 -4.24 10.38
C TYR A 53 18.10 -4.78 11.04
N ILE A 54 16.97 -4.62 10.36
CA ILE A 54 15.68 -5.17 10.79
C ILE A 54 15.44 -6.42 9.95
N VAL A 55 15.17 -7.53 10.63
CA VAL A 55 14.83 -8.81 10.00
C VAL A 55 13.38 -9.12 10.31
N VAL A 56 12.57 -9.27 9.28
CA VAL A 56 11.17 -9.68 9.39
C VAL A 56 11.07 -11.13 8.96
N ARG A 57 10.69 -12.01 9.88
CA ARG A 57 10.49 -13.43 9.60
C ARG A 57 8.99 -13.73 9.50
N LEU A 58 8.60 -14.37 8.40
CA LEU A 58 7.27 -14.89 8.13
C LEU A 58 7.29 -16.40 8.33
N ASP A 59 6.25 -16.90 9.00
CA ASP A 59 6.03 -18.32 9.29
C ASP A 59 4.62 -18.70 8.80
N GLY A 60 4.52 -19.85 8.13
CA GLY A 60 3.25 -20.42 7.68
C GLY A 60 2.38 -20.91 8.84
N ARG A 61 1.35 -20.13 9.21
CA ARG A 61 0.40 -20.55 10.24
C ARG A 61 -0.27 -21.88 9.89
N ASN A 62 -0.09 -22.88 10.75
CA ASN A 62 -0.66 -24.22 10.61
C ASN A 62 -0.29 -24.91 9.27
N PHE A 63 0.95 -24.75 8.81
CA PHE A 63 1.42 -25.31 7.54
C PHE A 63 1.22 -26.82 7.39
N HIS A 64 1.23 -27.58 8.48
CA HIS A 64 0.97 -29.03 8.44
C HIS A 64 -0.41 -29.37 7.84
N LYS A 65 -1.46 -28.65 8.27
CA LYS A 65 -2.83 -28.85 7.74
C LYS A 65 -2.94 -28.40 6.30
N PHE A 66 -2.23 -27.33 5.94
CA PHE A 66 -2.18 -26.82 4.58
C PHE A 66 -1.50 -27.82 3.62
N ALA A 67 -0.37 -28.41 4.05
CA ALA A 67 0.34 -29.43 3.30
C ALA A 67 -0.51 -30.69 3.06
N GLU A 68 -1.29 -31.12 4.05
CA GLU A 68 -2.26 -32.22 3.92
C GLU A 68 -3.39 -31.87 2.94
N GLN A 69 -3.97 -30.66 3.03
CA GLN A 69 -5.04 -30.21 2.14
C GLN A 69 -4.60 -30.09 0.67
N HIS A 70 -3.37 -29.63 0.43
CA HIS A 70 -2.83 -29.43 -0.91
C HIS A 70 -2.01 -30.64 -1.43
N ASN A 71 -2.03 -31.76 -0.70
CA ASN A 71 -1.33 -33.01 -1.04
C ASN A 71 0.16 -32.78 -1.38
N PHE A 72 0.88 -32.11 -0.48
CA PHE A 72 2.30 -31.83 -0.70
C PHE A 72 3.16 -33.09 -0.66
N LEU A 73 4.11 -33.15 -1.58
CA LEU A 73 5.11 -34.20 -1.63
C LEU A 73 6.11 -34.03 -0.48
N LYS A 74 6.25 -35.05 0.36
CA LYS A 74 7.28 -35.10 1.41
C LYS A 74 8.51 -35.84 0.87
N PRO A 75 9.76 -35.41 1.18
CA PRO A 75 10.12 -34.35 2.13
C PRO A 75 10.03 -32.92 1.57
N ASN A 76 10.17 -32.73 0.26
CA ASN A 76 10.17 -31.42 -0.40
C ASN A 76 9.18 -31.42 -1.59
N ASP A 77 8.36 -30.36 -1.70
CA ASP A 77 7.48 -30.11 -2.84
C ASP A 77 7.95 -28.85 -3.59
N ASP A 78 8.44 -29.02 -4.82
CA ASP A 78 8.99 -27.93 -5.62
C ASP A 78 7.93 -26.88 -5.98
N ARG A 79 6.66 -27.25 -6.08
CA ARG A 79 5.58 -26.31 -6.43
C ARG A 79 5.33 -25.34 -5.28
N ALA A 80 5.35 -25.85 -4.05
CA ALA A 80 5.17 -25.04 -2.85
C ALA A 80 6.35 -24.08 -2.65
N LEU A 81 7.58 -24.59 -2.80
CA LEU A 81 8.80 -23.78 -2.73
C LEU A 81 8.86 -22.73 -3.85
N GLY A 82 8.46 -23.11 -5.07
CA GLY A 82 8.36 -22.21 -6.20
C GLY A 82 7.33 -21.10 -5.98
N LEU A 83 6.14 -21.45 -5.48
CA LEU A 83 5.08 -20.48 -5.14
C LEU A 83 5.59 -19.43 -4.14
N MET A 84 6.24 -19.89 -3.06
CA MET A 84 6.75 -18.98 -2.05
C MET A 84 7.92 -18.13 -2.55
N THR A 85 8.82 -18.70 -3.35
CA THR A 85 9.95 -17.95 -3.94
C THR A 85 9.45 -16.87 -4.91
N CYS A 86 8.48 -17.20 -5.76
CA CYS A 86 7.83 -16.22 -6.64
C CYS A 86 7.14 -15.11 -5.84
N SER A 87 6.45 -15.49 -4.76
CA SER A 87 5.77 -14.52 -3.91
C SER A 87 6.76 -13.61 -3.18
N ALA A 88 7.87 -14.16 -2.67
CA ALA A 88 8.95 -13.39 -2.06
C ALA A 88 9.60 -12.43 -3.06
N ARG A 89 9.84 -12.88 -4.29
CA ARG A 89 10.37 -12.04 -5.37
C ARG A 89 9.45 -10.84 -5.63
N SER A 90 8.15 -11.06 -5.78
CA SER A 90 7.22 -9.96 -6.01
C SER A 90 7.13 -8.99 -4.81
N VAL A 91 7.28 -9.49 -3.58
CA VAL A 91 7.38 -8.62 -2.39
C VAL A 91 8.65 -7.76 -2.43
N MET A 92 9.78 -8.30 -2.90
CA MET A 92 11.00 -7.51 -3.09
C MET A 92 10.86 -6.47 -4.21
N GLU A 93 10.10 -6.78 -5.26
CA GLU A 93 9.80 -5.83 -6.34
C GLU A 93 8.85 -4.70 -5.89
N ASP A 94 7.91 -4.99 -4.98
CA ASP A 94 6.98 -4.00 -4.42
C ASP A 94 7.61 -3.12 -3.31
N LEU A 95 8.64 -3.62 -2.62
CA LEU A 95 9.27 -2.97 -1.47
C LEU A 95 10.79 -2.81 -1.68
N ASP A 96 11.19 -1.64 -2.17
CA ASP A 96 12.60 -1.30 -2.44
C ASP A 96 13.50 -1.27 -1.20
N ASP A 97 12.91 -1.28 0.01
CA ASP A 97 13.65 -1.24 1.28
C ASP A 97 14.30 -2.59 1.65
N ILE A 98 13.90 -3.69 0.98
CA ILE A 98 14.39 -5.04 1.24
C ILE A 98 15.70 -5.28 0.47
N ILE A 99 16.77 -5.62 1.18
CA ILE A 99 18.09 -5.90 0.59
C ILE A 99 18.18 -7.36 0.14
N ILE A 100 17.74 -8.26 1.01
CA ILE A 100 17.85 -9.71 0.79
C ILE A 100 16.65 -10.40 1.42
N SER A 101 16.16 -11.42 0.73
CA SER A 101 15.23 -12.39 1.30
C SER A 101 15.87 -13.77 1.29
N TYR A 102 15.59 -14.56 2.33
CA TYR A 102 16.01 -15.94 2.47
C TYR A 102 14.81 -16.78 2.89
N GLY A 103 14.56 -17.89 2.22
CA GLY A 103 13.45 -18.78 2.57
C GLY A 103 13.89 -20.23 2.65
N GLN A 104 13.28 -20.97 3.57
CA GLN A 104 13.49 -22.40 3.75
C GLN A 104 12.18 -23.05 4.16
N SER A 105 11.80 -24.16 3.50
CA SER A 105 10.59 -24.93 3.79
C SER A 105 9.33 -24.07 3.69
N ASP A 106 8.87 -23.51 4.81
CA ASP A 106 7.64 -22.74 5.04
C ASP A 106 7.91 -21.38 5.70
N GLU A 107 9.19 -21.02 5.88
CA GLU A 107 9.63 -19.77 6.49
C GLU A 107 10.33 -18.85 5.48
N PHE A 108 10.13 -17.53 5.64
CA PHE A 108 10.84 -16.50 4.88
C PHE A 108 11.33 -15.38 5.78
N SER A 109 12.59 -14.99 5.61
CA SER A 109 13.23 -13.87 6.31
C SER A 109 13.55 -12.76 5.32
N PHE A 110 13.09 -11.55 5.60
CA PHE A 110 13.38 -10.35 4.82
C PHE A 110 14.26 -9.41 5.64
N VAL A 111 15.38 -8.98 5.06
CA VAL A 111 16.32 -8.06 5.69
C VAL A 111 16.14 -6.67 5.08
N LEU A 112 15.79 -5.71 5.92
CA LEU A 112 15.58 -4.31 5.55
C LEU A 112 16.86 -3.49 5.68
N LYS A 113 16.99 -2.45 4.86
CA LYS A 113 18.11 -1.53 4.92
C LYS A 113 18.10 -0.70 6.20
N ARG A 114 19.30 -0.48 6.77
CA ARG A 114 19.54 0.35 7.97
C ARG A 114 19.00 1.79 7.89
N THR A 115 18.69 2.28 6.69
CA THR A 115 18.33 3.67 6.40
C THR A 115 16.91 3.80 5.83
N SER A 116 16.09 2.74 5.83
CA SER A 116 14.70 2.85 5.39
C SER A 116 13.94 3.79 6.35
N GLY A 117 13.96 5.08 6.04
CA GLY A 117 13.28 6.16 6.76
C GLY A 117 11.76 6.14 6.57
N SER A 118 11.26 5.12 5.88
CA SER A 118 9.86 4.78 5.67
C SER A 118 9.30 4.16 6.96
N LYS A 119 8.88 5.04 7.89
CA LYS A 119 8.05 4.72 9.06
C LYS A 119 8.74 3.79 10.06
N GLY A 120 9.40 4.38 11.04
CA GLY A 120 10.17 3.70 12.09
C GLY A 120 9.38 2.73 12.99
N GLU A 121 8.14 2.38 12.68
CA GLU A 121 7.29 1.46 13.43
C GLU A 121 7.42 0.03 12.87
N PRO A 122 8.15 -0.90 13.52
CA PRO A 122 8.29 -2.29 13.09
C PRO A 122 6.95 -3.00 12.87
N GLY A 123 5.91 -2.60 13.60
CA GLY A 123 4.55 -3.13 13.42
C GLY A 123 3.99 -2.86 12.02
N GLN A 124 4.32 -1.69 11.44
CA GLN A 124 3.81 -1.30 10.13
C GLN A 124 4.57 -2.00 8.99
N SER A 125 5.90 -2.11 9.08
CA SER A 125 6.72 -2.84 8.11
C SER A 125 6.41 -4.34 8.12
N THR A 126 6.26 -4.95 9.29
CA THR A 126 5.93 -6.37 9.43
C THR A 126 4.55 -6.69 8.85
N THR A 127 3.55 -5.86 9.18
CA THR A 127 2.18 -6.04 8.67
C THR A 127 2.13 -5.85 7.15
N CYS A 128 2.82 -4.85 6.62
CA CYS A 128 2.89 -4.61 5.17
C CYS A 128 3.51 -5.81 4.44
N ILE A 129 4.67 -6.28 4.90
CA ILE A 129 5.37 -7.44 4.31
C ILE A 129 4.47 -8.69 4.37
N THR A 130 3.82 -8.95 5.51
CA THR A 130 2.94 -10.10 5.69
C THR A 130 1.71 -10.03 4.76
N GLN A 131 1.10 -8.84 4.64
CA GLN A 131 -0.06 -8.61 3.77
C GLN A 131 0.32 -8.72 2.28
N CYS A 132 1.45 -8.15 1.88
CA CYS A 132 1.95 -8.24 0.50
C CYS A 132 2.26 -9.69 0.15
N PHE A 133 2.98 -10.41 1.02
CA PHE A 133 3.31 -11.82 0.79
C PHE A 133 2.05 -12.69 0.66
N GLY A 134 1.10 -12.58 1.60
CA GLY A 134 -0.16 -13.33 1.52
C GLY A 134 -1.03 -12.96 0.33
N ARG A 135 -0.98 -11.70 -0.14
CA ARG A 135 -1.65 -11.27 -1.38
C ARG A 135 -1.02 -11.93 -2.60
N TRP A 136 0.31 -11.98 -2.67
CA TRP A 136 1.04 -12.61 -3.77
C TRP A 136 0.88 -14.13 -3.80
N CYS A 137 0.90 -14.82 -2.65
CA CYS A 137 0.63 -16.25 -2.60
C CYS A 137 -0.74 -16.60 -3.22
N ARG A 138 -1.79 -15.85 -2.88
CA ARG A 138 -3.14 -16.04 -3.46
C ARG A 138 -3.20 -15.71 -4.95
N LYS A 139 -2.43 -14.71 -5.39
CA LYS A 139 -2.39 -14.28 -6.79
C LYS A 139 -1.60 -15.25 -7.67
N ALA A 140 -0.51 -15.81 -7.16
CA ALA A 140 0.33 -16.76 -7.88
C ALA A 140 -0.36 -18.14 -8.04
N ASP A 141 -1.30 -18.49 -7.15
CA ASP A 141 -2.17 -19.66 -7.32
C ASP A 141 -3.30 -19.43 -8.37
N SER A 142 -3.47 -18.20 -8.87
CA SER A 142 -4.47 -17.91 -9.90
C SER A 142 -4.07 -18.47 -11.28
N PRO A 143 -4.97 -19.13 -12.02
CA PRO A 143 -4.66 -19.79 -13.30
C PRO A 143 -4.02 -18.89 -14.37
N LEU A 144 -4.31 -17.59 -14.32
CA LEU A 144 -3.84 -16.58 -15.28
C LEU A 144 -2.33 -16.29 -15.15
N HIS A 145 -1.70 -16.53 -13.99
CA HIS A 145 -0.28 -16.24 -13.82
C HIS A 145 0.63 -17.36 -14.35
N ARG A 146 0.09 -18.59 -14.45
CA ARG A 146 0.83 -19.77 -14.92
C ARG A 146 1.21 -19.71 -16.40
N GLN A 147 0.64 -18.79 -17.19
CA GLN A 147 0.92 -18.64 -18.63
C GLN A 147 2.11 -17.71 -18.96
N ARG A 148 2.78 -17.11 -17.97
CA ARG A 148 3.91 -16.17 -18.21
C ARG A 148 5.29 -16.75 -17.90
N THR A 149 5.35 -17.99 -17.43
CA THR A 149 6.59 -18.64 -16.95
C THR A 149 6.98 -19.86 -17.79
N ASP A 150 6.52 -19.92 -19.05
CA ASP A 150 7.02 -20.85 -20.08
C ASP A 150 7.91 -20.09 -21.08
#